data_AF-A0A6A5W4G7-F1
#
_entry.id   AF-A0A6A5W4G7-F1
#
_cell.length_a   1.000
_cell.length_b   1.000
_cell.length_c   1.000
_cell.angle_alpha   90.00
_cell.angle_beta   90.00
_cell.angle_gamma   90.00
#
_symmetry.space_group_name_H-M   'P 1'
#
loop_
_entity.id
_entity.type
_entity.pdbx_description
1 polymer ?
#
loop_
_entity_poly.entity_id
_entity_poly.type
_entity_poly.pdbx_seq_one_letter_code
_entity_poly.pdbx_strand_id
1 'polypeptide(L)'
;MEGASGENRLAYFISGTVVTQNVTTRTNSTANISTLTQATVKMGSINNPKRVVLRFSIQYEREEAAINEQLFALHGPELPNKDFFSHLIAPNESSKMHIVLDIHCNSHPTIDSSMISYEVFKVKTNGNFNFEKLDTVACEYARKRCELFTIKWCTNRSLI
;
A
#
# COMPACT_ATOMS: atom_id res chain seq x y z
N MET A 1 45.14 -16.46 32.77
CA MET A 1 44.23 -16.25 33.91
C MET A 1 43.17 -15.26 33.46
N GLU A 2 41.93 -15.68 33.67
CA GLU A 2 40.71 -15.26 32.99
C GLU A 2 40.32 -13.80 33.22
N GLY A 3 39.65 -13.22 32.23
CA GLY A 3 38.84 -12.03 32.39
C GLY A 3 37.43 -12.37 32.89
N ALA A 4 36.79 -11.43 33.58
CA ALA A 4 35.37 -11.48 33.91
C ALA A 4 34.63 -10.39 33.14
N SER A 5 33.83 -10.82 32.17
CA SER A 5 32.78 -10.06 31.48
C SER A 5 31.53 -10.08 32.34
N GLY A 6 30.95 -8.92 32.63
CA GLY A 6 29.64 -8.81 33.29
C GLY A 6 28.50 -8.99 32.29
N GLU A 7 27.74 -10.06 32.42
CA GLU A 7 26.49 -10.29 31.69
C GLU A 7 25.31 -9.60 32.42
N ASN A 8 24.61 -8.69 31.75
CA ASN A 8 23.29 -8.23 32.19
C ASN A 8 22.21 -8.99 31.42
N ARG A 9 21.54 -9.92 32.12
CA ARG A 9 20.34 -10.64 31.65
C ARG A 9 19.11 -9.85 32.08
N LEU A 10 18.23 -9.52 31.15
CA LEU A 10 16.81 -9.28 31.42
C LEU A 10 15.99 -10.14 30.47
N ALA A 11 15.26 -11.08 31.05
CA ALA A 11 14.32 -11.96 30.39
C ALA A 11 12.91 -11.57 30.82
N TYR A 12 11.94 -11.49 29.89
CA TYR A 12 10.54 -11.80 30.16
C TYR A 12 9.83 -12.37 28.93
N PHE A 13 8.85 -13.23 29.22
CA PHE A 13 8.32 -14.33 28.42
C PHE A 13 7.08 -13.94 27.57
N ILE A 14 7.10 -14.25 26.27
CA ILE A 14 6.37 -15.29 25.47
C ILE A 14 4.83 -15.20 25.36
N SER A 15 4.37 -14.88 24.14
CA SER A 15 3.40 -15.72 23.42
C SER A 15 3.86 -15.88 21.95
N GLY A 16 4.50 -17.03 21.70
CA GLY A 16 4.87 -17.69 20.43
C GLY A 16 5.33 -16.83 19.24
N THR A 17 6.57 -16.83 18.76
CA THR A 17 7.72 -17.73 18.92
C THR A 17 8.96 -16.93 18.51
N VAL A 18 9.96 -16.81 19.38
CA VAL A 18 11.30 -16.30 19.03
C VAL A 18 12.22 -17.50 18.93
N VAL A 19 12.68 -17.82 17.72
CA VAL A 19 13.78 -18.76 17.51
C VAL A 19 15.05 -17.96 17.34
N THR A 20 15.89 -17.98 18.37
CA THR A 20 17.28 -17.55 18.29
C THR A 20 18.11 -18.77 17.89
N GLN A 21 18.84 -18.69 16.77
CA GLN A 21 19.95 -19.61 16.51
C GLN A 21 21.21 -18.83 16.17
N ASN A 22 22.27 -19.19 16.86
CA ASN A 22 23.59 -18.58 16.80
C ASN A 22 24.34 -19.00 15.53
N VAL A 23 25.20 -18.07 15.10
CA VAL A 23 26.13 -18.11 13.98
C VAL A 23 26.99 -19.38 13.94
N THR A 24 27.19 -19.95 12.76
CA THR A 24 28.39 -20.73 12.42
C THR A 24 28.81 -20.41 10.99
N THR A 25 29.95 -19.75 10.85
CA THR A 25 30.66 -19.51 9.59
C THR A 25 31.16 -20.82 8.98
N ARG A 26 30.82 -21.09 7.71
CA ARG A 26 31.63 -21.86 6.76
C ARG A 26 31.40 -21.37 5.34
N THR A 27 32.49 -21.00 4.69
CA THR A 27 32.65 -20.61 3.28
C THR A 27 32.17 -21.68 2.32
N ASN A 28 31.48 -21.30 1.23
CA ASN A 28 31.70 -21.80 -0.13
C ASN A 28 30.99 -20.94 -1.19
N SER A 29 31.62 -20.90 -2.37
CA SER A 29 31.49 -19.98 -3.50
C SER A 29 30.12 -19.87 -4.21
N THR A 30 29.98 -18.73 -4.90
CA THR A 30 29.20 -18.50 -6.15
C THR A 30 27.69 -18.29 -6.05
N ALA A 31 27.27 -17.02 -6.00
CA ALA A 31 26.34 -16.40 -6.96
C ALA A 31 26.16 -14.91 -6.61
N ASN A 32 26.79 -14.02 -7.39
CA ASN A 32 26.45 -12.60 -7.36
C ASN A 32 25.08 -12.43 -8.02
N ILE A 33 24.02 -12.38 -7.21
CA ILE A 33 22.74 -11.83 -7.63
C ILE A 33 22.65 -10.44 -7.02
N SER A 34 23.03 -9.46 -7.83
CA SER A 34 22.81 -8.03 -7.56
C SER A 34 21.31 -7.79 -7.41
N THR A 35 20.83 -7.90 -6.18
CA THR A 35 19.41 -7.68 -5.87
C THR A 35 19.23 -6.18 -5.69
N LEU A 36 18.79 -5.50 -6.74
CA LEU A 36 18.32 -4.12 -6.66
C LEU A 36 17.19 -4.08 -5.63
N THR A 37 17.50 -3.59 -4.43
CA THR A 37 16.54 -3.39 -3.35
C THR A 37 15.67 -2.19 -3.70
N GLN A 38 14.66 -2.39 -4.54
CA GLN A 38 13.58 -1.43 -4.66
C GLN A 38 12.76 -1.55 -3.38
N ALA A 39 12.82 -0.52 -2.53
CA ALA A 39 12.11 -0.49 -1.26
C ALA A 39 10.62 -0.78 -1.51
N THR A 40 10.19 -2.01 -1.16
CA THR A 40 8.80 -2.41 -1.26
C THR A 40 8.01 -1.57 -0.26
N VAL A 41 7.27 -0.58 -0.76
CA VAL A 41 6.35 0.20 0.07
C VAL A 41 5.25 -0.76 0.52
N LYS A 42 5.34 -1.24 1.76
CA LYS A 42 4.32 -2.13 2.31
C LYS A 42 3.05 -1.30 2.55
N MET A 43 1.96 -1.69 1.89
CA MET A 43 0.62 -1.20 2.22
C MET A 43 0.35 -1.47 3.71
N GLY A 44 -0.45 -0.64 4.39
CA GLY A 44 -0.92 -0.97 5.75
C GLY A 44 -1.63 -2.33 5.77
N SER A 45 -1.82 -2.94 6.96
CA SER A 45 -2.42 -4.28 7.15
C SER A 45 -3.44 -4.66 6.06
N ILE A 46 -3.21 -5.81 5.40
CA ILE A 46 -3.90 -6.29 4.18
C ILE A 46 -5.32 -6.78 4.48
N ASN A 47 -5.87 -6.50 5.66
CA ASN A 47 -7.26 -6.85 6.03
C ASN A 47 -8.06 -5.65 6.52
N ASN A 48 -7.44 -4.48 6.65
CA ASN A 48 -8.14 -3.29 7.14
C ASN A 48 -8.69 -2.48 5.97
N PRO A 49 -9.97 -2.07 6.02
CA PRO A 49 -10.57 -1.22 5.00
C PRO A 49 -9.81 0.09 4.89
N LYS A 50 -9.48 0.44 3.64
CA LYS A 50 -8.67 1.63 3.32
C LYS A 50 -9.01 2.17 1.95
N ARG A 51 -8.77 3.46 1.80
CA ARG A 51 -8.95 4.18 0.54
C ARG A 51 -7.59 4.57 -0.03
N VAL A 52 -7.31 4.10 -1.23
CA VAL A 52 -6.08 4.42 -1.96
C VAL A 52 -6.41 5.47 -2.99
N VAL A 53 -5.65 6.56 -3.05
CA VAL A 53 -5.82 7.60 -4.07
C VAL A 53 -4.58 7.65 -4.94
N LEU A 54 -4.75 7.29 -6.21
CA LEU A 54 -3.69 7.33 -7.21
C LEU A 54 -3.82 8.62 -8.01
N ARG A 55 -2.80 9.48 -7.95
CA ARG A 55 -2.74 10.76 -8.66
C ARG A 55 -1.90 10.60 -9.91
N PHE A 56 -2.49 10.76 -11.09
CA PHE A 56 -1.82 10.50 -12.36
C PHE A 56 -2.14 11.56 -13.42
N SER A 57 -1.38 11.56 -14.52
CA SER A 57 -1.59 12.49 -15.65
C SER A 57 -2.77 12.05 -16.49
N ILE A 58 -3.57 13.00 -17.00
CA ILE A 58 -4.67 12.72 -17.94
C ILE A 58 -4.22 11.91 -19.18
N GLN A 59 -2.93 11.99 -19.55
CA GLN A 59 -2.36 11.20 -20.64
C GLN A 59 -2.52 9.68 -20.45
N TYR A 60 -2.67 9.21 -19.20
CA TYR A 60 -2.84 7.79 -18.87
C TYR A 60 -4.29 7.43 -18.53
N GLU A 61 -5.27 8.26 -18.94
CA GLU A 61 -6.71 8.03 -18.70
C GLU A 61 -7.15 6.62 -19.11
N ARG A 62 -6.66 6.11 -20.25
CA ARG A 62 -7.03 4.79 -20.78
C ARG A 62 -6.28 3.63 -20.13
N GLU A 63 -5.40 3.90 -19.18
CA GLU A 63 -4.51 2.92 -18.55
C GLU A 63 -4.92 2.59 -17.11
N GLU A 64 -6.14 2.93 -16.69
CA GLU A 64 -6.67 2.63 -15.34
C GLU A 64 -6.42 1.18 -14.92
N ALA A 65 -6.78 0.22 -15.79
CA ALA A 65 -6.58 -1.21 -15.50
C ALA A 65 -5.11 -1.55 -15.27
N ALA A 66 -4.22 -1.06 -16.13
CA ALA A 66 -2.78 -1.30 -16.03
C ALA A 66 -2.16 -0.64 -14.78
N ILE A 67 -2.63 0.55 -14.41
CA ILE A 67 -2.21 1.24 -13.18
C ILE A 67 -2.62 0.42 -11.95
N ASN A 68 -3.87 -0.06 -11.92
CA ASN A 68 -4.38 -0.87 -10.81
C ASN A 68 -3.63 -2.21 -10.70
N GLU A 69 -3.42 -2.91 -11.83
CA GLU A 69 -2.67 -4.17 -11.88
C GLU A 69 -1.24 -4.02 -11.37
N GLN A 70 -0.52 -2.98 -11.80
CA GLN A 70 0.85 -2.74 -11.35
C GLN A 70 0.91 -2.35 -9.86
N LEU A 71 -0.05 -1.56 -9.37
CA LEU A 71 -0.15 -1.27 -7.94
C LEU A 71 -0.31 -2.56 -7.14
N PHE A 72 -1.23 -3.44 -7.52
CA PHE A 72 -1.46 -4.69 -6.80
C PHE A 72 -0.26 -5.64 -6.87
N ALA A 73 0.41 -5.73 -8.03
CA ALA A 73 1.63 -6.52 -8.17
C ALA A 73 2.75 -6.11 -7.20
N LEU A 74 2.84 -4.81 -6.86
CA LEU A 74 3.83 -4.30 -5.89
C LEU A 74 3.53 -4.66 -4.44
N HIS A 75 2.26 -4.91 -4.10
CA HIS A 75 1.82 -5.14 -2.73
C HIS A 75 1.59 -6.62 -2.39
N GLY A 76 1.68 -7.52 -3.38
CA GLY A 76 1.77 -8.97 -3.20
C GLY A 76 0.68 -9.76 -3.93
N PRO A 77 0.78 -11.11 -3.91
CA PRO A 77 -0.15 -12.01 -4.61
C PRO A 77 -1.53 -12.08 -3.96
N GLU A 78 -1.70 -11.55 -2.74
CA GLU A 78 -3.00 -11.31 -2.13
C GLU A 78 -3.64 -10.07 -2.76
N LEU A 79 -3.98 -10.18 -4.05
CA LEU A 79 -5.03 -9.34 -4.60
C LEU A 79 -6.22 -9.44 -3.64
N PRO A 80 -6.79 -8.33 -3.15
CA PRO A 80 -8.05 -8.40 -2.43
C PRO A 80 -9.01 -9.11 -3.39
N ASN A 81 -9.51 -10.31 -3.06
CA ASN A 81 -10.26 -11.26 -3.90
C ASN A 81 -11.41 -10.61 -4.71
N LYS A 82 -11.07 -9.77 -5.69
CA LYS A 82 -11.92 -8.71 -6.24
C LYS A 82 -12.64 -7.88 -5.16
N ASP A 83 -12.04 -7.78 -3.96
CA ASP A 83 -12.60 -7.05 -2.83
C ASP A 83 -12.13 -5.58 -2.86
N PHE A 84 -12.37 -4.95 -4.00
CA PHE A 84 -12.11 -3.53 -4.18
C PHE A 84 -13.11 -2.89 -5.14
N PHE A 85 -13.24 -1.57 -5.04
CA PHE A 85 -13.99 -0.76 -5.98
C PHE A 85 -13.15 0.40 -6.49
N SER A 86 -13.17 0.66 -7.80
CA SER A 86 -12.42 1.75 -8.44
C SER A 86 -13.35 2.88 -8.83
N HIS A 87 -13.08 4.09 -8.32
CA HIS A 87 -13.72 5.32 -8.76
C HIS A 87 -12.72 6.11 -9.62
N LEU A 88 -12.98 6.21 -10.92
CA LEU A 88 -12.23 7.09 -11.80
C LEU A 88 -12.77 8.52 -11.70
N ILE A 89 -11.93 9.44 -11.24
CA ILE A 89 -12.28 10.84 -11.03
C ILE A 89 -11.60 11.69 -12.09
N ALA A 90 -12.44 12.38 -12.86
CA ALA A 90 -12.03 13.29 -13.91
C ALA A 90 -11.13 14.41 -13.37
N PRO A 91 -10.27 14.99 -14.24
CA PRO A 91 -9.50 16.16 -13.86
C PRO A 91 -10.42 17.34 -13.59
N ASN A 92 -10.03 18.20 -12.65
CA ASN A 92 -10.66 19.51 -12.47
C ASN A 92 -9.87 20.58 -13.28
N GLU A 93 -9.50 21.69 -12.65
CA GLU A 93 -8.64 22.74 -13.20
C GLU A 93 -7.16 22.32 -13.44
N SER A 94 -6.83 21.04 -13.29
CA SER A 94 -5.47 20.52 -13.47
C SER A 94 -5.44 19.36 -14.45
N SER A 95 -4.28 19.08 -15.07
CA SER A 95 -4.07 17.91 -15.91
C SER A 95 -3.95 16.59 -15.13
N LYS A 96 -4.45 16.56 -13.88
CA LYS A 96 -4.31 15.42 -12.97
C LYS A 96 -5.65 14.74 -12.73
N MET A 97 -5.69 13.46 -13.11
CA MET A 97 -6.78 12.54 -12.79
C MET A 97 -6.49 11.80 -11.49
N HIS A 98 -7.54 11.24 -10.90
CA HIS A 98 -7.45 10.46 -9.68
C HIS A 98 -8.19 9.13 -9.85
N ILE A 99 -7.57 8.03 -9.45
CA ILE A 99 -8.29 6.77 -9.19
C ILE A 99 -8.41 6.66 -7.68
N VAL A 100 -9.63 6.47 -7.18
CA VAL A 100 -9.89 6.17 -5.77
C VAL A 100 -10.25 4.70 -5.66
N LEU A 101 -9.40 3.91 -5.01
CA LEU A 101 -9.62 2.50 -4.75
C LEU A 101 -10.13 2.31 -3.31
N ASP A 102 -11.33 1.77 -3.17
CA ASP A 102 -11.85 1.28 -1.89
C ASP A 102 -11.44 -0.18 -1.72
N ILE A 103 -10.50 -0.47 -0.82
CA ILE A 103 -9.96 -1.82 -0.58
C ILE A 103 -10.65 -2.45 0.63
N HIS A 104 -10.97 -3.75 0.58
CA HIS A 104 -11.78 -4.50 1.57
C HIS A 104 -13.20 -3.97 1.70
N CYS A 105 -13.73 -3.63 0.55
CA CYS A 105 -14.94 -2.90 0.34
C CYS A 105 -16.20 -3.78 0.56
N ASN A 106 -16.24 -4.94 -0.08
CA ASN A 106 -17.32 -5.92 0.01
C ASN A 106 -17.34 -6.62 1.38
N SER A 107 -16.18 -6.82 2.00
CA SER A 107 -16.09 -7.38 3.36
C SER A 107 -16.49 -6.37 4.46
N HIS A 108 -16.46 -5.07 4.16
CA HIS A 108 -16.82 -3.99 5.09
C HIS A 108 -17.83 -3.02 4.45
N PRO A 109 -19.07 -3.46 4.16
CA PRO A 109 -20.04 -2.65 3.42
C PRO A 109 -20.53 -1.42 4.20
N THR A 110 -20.47 -1.47 5.54
CA THR A 110 -20.87 -0.39 6.44
C THR A 110 -19.66 0.08 7.23
N ILE A 111 -18.97 1.10 6.70
CA ILE A 111 -17.86 1.76 7.38
C ILE A 111 -18.15 3.23 7.57
N ASP A 112 -17.73 3.77 8.71
CA ASP A 112 -17.67 5.22 8.92
C ASP A 112 -16.56 5.80 8.03
N SER A 113 -16.95 6.63 7.06
CA SER A 113 -16.01 7.25 6.12
C SER A 113 -14.95 8.12 6.79
N SER A 114 -15.23 8.62 8.00
CA SER A 114 -14.28 9.41 8.79
C SER A 114 -13.13 8.57 9.36
N MET A 115 -13.36 7.26 9.57
CA MET A 115 -12.38 6.34 10.16
C MET A 115 -11.57 5.56 9.13
N ILE A 116 -11.90 5.69 7.83
CA ILE A 116 -11.17 5.02 6.76
C ILE A 116 -9.74 5.58 6.70
N SER A 117 -8.76 4.67 6.68
CA SER A 117 -7.36 5.04 6.43
C SER A 117 -7.14 5.40 4.97
N TYR A 118 -6.33 6.44 4.72
CA TYR A 118 -6.01 6.90 3.38
C TYR A 118 -4.55 6.64 3.07
N GLU A 119 -4.29 6.12 1.87
CA GLU A 119 -2.96 6.08 1.27
C GLU A 119 -2.99 6.81 -0.06
N VAL A 120 -2.08 7.75 -0.28
CA VAL A 120 -2.02 8.52 -1.52
C VAL A 120 -0.73 8.22 -2.23
N PHE A 121 -0.83 7.91 -3.52
CA PHE A 121 0.32 7.66 -4.37
C PHE A 121 0.32 8.61 -5.55
N LYS A 122 1.48 9.15 -5.87
CA LYS A 122 1.73 9.81 -7.15
C LYS A 122 2.21 8.78 -8.15
N VAL A 123 1.50 8.66 -9.26
CA VAL A 123 1.84 7.74 -10.35
C VAL A 123 2.68 8.49 -11.38
N LYS A 124 3.83 7.92 -11.71
CA LYS A 124 4.72 8.40 -12.79
C LYS A 124 4.99 7.23 -13.73
N THR A 125 5.33 7.51 -14.98
CA THR A 125 5.85 6.49 -15.90
C THR A 125 7.19 6.92 -16.47
N ASN A 126 8.12 5.96 -16.52
CA ASN A 126 9.38 6.02 -17.27
C ASN A 126 9.50 4.75 -18.13
N GLY A 127 8.39 4.28 -18.69
CA GLY A 127 8.26 2.98 -19.37
C GLY A 127 7.35 2.00 -18.62
N ASN A 128 7.44 1.98 -17.28
CA ASN A 128 6.52 1.29 -16.37
C ASN A 128 5.96 2.27 -15.34
N PHE A 129 4.80 1.96 -14.73
CA PHE A 129 4.24 2.78 -13.67
C PHE A 129 5.04 2.64 -12.38
N ASN A 130 5.37 3.79 -11.80
CA ASN A 130 6.06 3.92 -10.53
C ASN A 130 5.14 4.67 -9.57
N PHE A 131 5.09 4.20 -8.32
CA PHE A 131 4.18 4.68 -7.29
C PHE A 131 4.99 5.30 -6.15
N GLU A 132 4.89 6.61 -6.02
CA GLU A 132 5.52 7.37 -4.94
C GLU A 132 4.46 7.63 -3.85
N LYS A 133 4.60 7.00 -2.69
CA LYS A 133 3.72 7.23 -1.55
C LYS A 133 3.91 8.64 -1.01
N LEU A 134 2.82 9.37 -0.86
CA LEU A 134 2.79 10.72 -0.31
C LEU A 134 2.52 10.69 1.20
N ASP A 135 2.72 11.85 1.82
CA ASP A 135 2.61 12.04 3.27
C ASP A 135 1.16 12.19 3.77
N THR A 136 1.03 12.39 5.08
CA THR A 136 -0.25 12.57 5.77
C THR A 136 -1.01 13.81 5.29
N VAL A 137 -0.31 14.89 4.90
CA VAL A 137 -0.93 16.10 4.36
C VAL A 137 -1.65 15.79 3.05
N ALA A 138 -1.03 15.00 2.17
CA ALA A 138 -1.69 14.52 0.96
C ALA A 138 -2.92 13.64 1.27
N CYS A 139 -2.84 12.78 2.29
CA CYS A 139 -3.97 11.95 2.74
C CYS A 139 -5.15 12.79 3.27
N GLU A 140 -4.90 13.81 4.08
CA GLU A 140 -5.93 14.73 4.58
C GLU A 140 -6.61 15.50 3.44
N TYR A 141 -5.82 16.00 2.50
CA TYR A 141 -6.34 16.66 1.32
C TYR A 141 -7.20 15.72 0.48
N ALA A 142 -6.73 14.48 0.25
CA ALA A 142 -7.49 13.48 -0.48
C ALA A 142 -8.83 13.14 0.19
N ARG A 143 -8.86 13.04 1.53
CA ARG A 143 -10.10 12.83 2.30
C ARG A 143 -11.10 13.96 2.06
N LYS A 144 -10.70 15.21 2.27
CA LYS A 144 -11.55 16.39 2.01
C LYS A 144 -12.08 16.42 0.57
N ARG A 145 -11.25 16.05 -0.40
CA ARG A 145 -11.67 15.99 -1.81
C ARG A 145 -12.68 14.89 -2.07
N CYS A 146 -12.49 13.70 -1.50
CA CYS A 146 -13.46 12.62 -1.62
C CYS A 146 -14.82 13.01 -1.02
N GLU A 147 -14.82 13.74 0.10
CA GLU A 147 -16.03 14.29 0.72
C GLU A 147 -16.71 15.32 -0.19
N LEU A 148 -15.95 16.28 -0.75
CA LEU A 148 -16.47 17.30 -1.67
C LEU A 148 -17.06 16.70 -2.95
N PHE A 149 -16.44 15.64 -3.48
CA PHE A 149 -16.95 14.92 -4.65
C PHE A 149 -18.02 13.88 -4.31
N THR A 150 -18.43 13.79 -3.03
CA THR A 150 -19.42 12.82 -2.56
C THR A 150 -19.09 11.38 -2.95
N ILE A 151 -17.80 11.02 -2.96
CA ILE A 151 -17.32 9.67 -3.28
C ILE A 151 -17.71 8.72 -2.14
N LYS A 152 -18.79 7.98 -2.37
CA LYS A 152 -19.31 6.98 -1.44
C LYS A 152 -18.43 5.74 -1.41
N TRP A 153 -18.26 5.17 -0.23
CA TRP A 153 -17.62 3.87 -0.06
C TRP A 153 -18.34 2.80 -0.91
N CYS A 154 -17.58 1.97 -1.62
CA CYS A 154 -18.07 0.77 -2.30
C CYS A 154 -19.22 0.95 -3.29
N THR A 155 -19.25 2.05 -4.04
CA THR A 155 -20.41 2.34 -4.88
C THR A 155 -20.12 2.16 -6.37
N ASN A 156 -20.44 0.97 -6.89
CA ASN A 156 -21.40 0.89 -7.99
C ASN A 156 -22.67 0.29 -7.38
N ARG A 157 -23.57 1.15 -6.91
CA ARG A 157 -24.95 0.72 -6.70
C ARG A 157 -25.50 0.53 -8.11
N SER A 158 -25.46 -0.71 -8.60
CA SER A 158 -26.44 -1.19 -9.56
C SER A 158 -27.81 -0.80 -9.01
N LEU A 159 -28.38 0.31 -9.47
CA LEU A 159 -29.75 0.83 -9.26
C LEU A 159 -29.82 2.25 -9.85
N ILE A 160 -29.84 2.32 -11.19
CA ILE A 160 -30.86 3.09 -11.92
C ILE A 160 -31.42 2.13 -12.96
#